data_AF-A0A7S3K254-F1
#
_entry.id   AF-A0A7S3K254-F1
#
_cell.length_a   1.000
_cell.length_b   1.000
_cell.length_c   1.000
_cell.angle_alpha   90.00
_cell.angle_beta   90.00
_cell.angle_gamma   90.00
#
_symmetry.space_group_name_H-M   'P 1'
#
loop_
_entity.id
_entity.type
_entity.pdbx_description
1 polymer ?
#
loop_
_entity_poly.entity_id
_entity_poly.type
_entity_poly.pdbx_seq_one_letter_code
_entity_poly.pdbx_strand_id
1 'polypeptide(L)'
;HNKVAIAKAGAISPLINLLTSGTAGAKKYAAGAIWNLAADNDKNTVKIAQADAIPPLVKLLTSGTAFAKENAAGALWNLAVNNDENRVAIAEAGAIPPLVKLLTSGTVGAKYCWCKKTCCWCTL
;
A
#
# COMPACT_ATOMS: atom_id res chain seq x y z
N HIS A 1 4.18 -15.93 -11.14
CA HIS A 1 3.61 -15.81 -12.50
C HIS A 1 2.13 -15.40 -12.51
N ASN A 2 1.26 -15.95 -11.63
CA ASN A 2 -0.17 -15.58 -11.58
C ASN A 2 -0.46 -14.09 -11.26
N LYS A 3 0.41 -13.45 -10.47
CA LYS A 3 0.27 -12.03 -10.06
C LYS A 3 0.28 -11.04 -11.23
N VAL A 4 1.07 -11.31 -12.28
CA VAL A 4 1.13 -10.47 -13.49
C VAL A 4 -0.10 -10.69 -14.36
N ALA A 5 -0.58 -11.93 -14.46
CA ALA A 5 -1.79 -12.25 -15.20
C ALA A 5 -3.04 -11.59 -14.58
N ILE A 6 -3.17 -11.60 -13.26
CA ILE A 6 -4.28 -10.94 -12.54
C ILE A 6 -4.24 -9.42 -12.71
N ALA A 7 -3.06 -8.81 -12.58
CA ALA A 7 -2.87 -7.39 -12.83
C ALA A 7 -3.18 -7.01 -14.30
N LYS A 8 -2.78 -7.85 -15.26
CA LYS A 8 -3.01 -7.65 -16.69
C LYS A 8 -4.44 -7.95 -17.13
N ALA A 9 -5.18 -8.77 -16.37
CA ALA A 9 -6.61 -9.05 -16.56
C ALA A 9 -7.52 -7.89 -16.12
N GLY A 10 -6.97 -6.74 -15.73
CA GLY A 10 -7.75 -5.57 -15.34
C GLY A 10 -8.27 -5.61 -13.91
N ALA A 11 -7.77 -6.52 -13.05
CA ALA A 11 -8.21 -6.61 -11.66
C ALA A 11 -7.82 -5.39 -10.79
N ILE A 12 -6.87 -4.55 -11.25
CA ILE A 12 -6.40 -3.39 -10.50
C ILE A 12 -7.51 -2.35 -10.31
N SER A 13 -8.23 -1.96 -11.37
CA SER A 13 -9.26 -0.92 -11.27
C SER A 13 -10.44 -1.30 -10.36
N PRO A 14 -10.99 -2.54 -10.42
CA PRO A 14 -11.99 -3.01 -9.46
C PRO A 14 -11.50 -3.02 -8.01
N LEU A 15 -10.23 -3.36 -7.76
CA LEU A 15 -9.65 -3.35 -6.41
C LEU A 15 -9.55 -1.92 -5.86
N ILE A 16 -9.21 -0.95 -6.71
CA ILE A 16 -9.15 0.46 -6.32
C ILE A 16 -10.55 1.01 -6.07
N ASN A 17 -11.54 0.63 -6.88
CA ASN A 17 -12.95 0.95 -6.60
C ASN A 17 -13.41 0.34 -5.28
N LEU A 18 -13.02 -0.89 -4.95
CA LEU A 18 -13.32 -1.49 -3.64
C LEU A 18 -12.63 -0.76 -2.48
N LEU A 19 -11.43 -0.20 -2.68
CA LEU A 19 -10.78 0.64 -1.67
C LEU A 19 -11.55 1.95 -1.40
N THR A 20 -12.20 2.52 -2.42
CA THR A 20 -12.93 3.78 -2.30
C THR A 20 -14.36 3.57 -1.79
N SER A 21 -15.14 2.70 -2.43
CA SER A 21 -16.58 2.51 -2.20
C SER A 21 -16.96 1.28 -1.37
N GLY A 22 -16.02 0.36 -1.11
CA GLY A 22 -16.30 -0.88 -0.38
C GLY A 22 -16.54 -0.69 1.12
N THR A 23 -17.06 -1.74 1.77
CA THR A 23 -17.16 -1.83 3.24
C THR A 23 -15.77 -1.91 3.89
N ALA A 24 -15.67 -1.67 5.20
CA ALA A 24 -14.39 -1.79 5.92
C ALA A 24 -13.69 -3.15 5.71
N GLY A 25 -14.47 -4.23 5.61
CA GLY A 25 -13.98 -5.56 5.25
C GLY A 25 -13.45 -5.62 3.81
N ALA A 26 -14.23 -5.13 2.84
CA ALA A 26 -13.83 -5.11 1.44
C ALA A 26 -12.55 -4.29 1.21
N LYS A 27 -12.41 -3.13 1.88
CA LYS A 27 -11.20 -2.29 1.83
C LYS A 27 -9.96 -3.03 2.36
N LYS A 28 -10.11 -3.80 3.45
CA LYS A 28 -9.05 -4.64 4.00
C LYS A 28 -8.58 -5.70 2.98
N TYR A 29 -9.51 -6.42 2.36
CA TYR A 29 -9.18 -7.46 1.38
C TYR A 29 -8.57 -6.85 0.10
N ALA A 30 -9.09 -5.71 -0.35
CA ALA A 30 -8.55 -5.00 -1.49
C ALA A 30 -7.11 -4.52 -1.26
N ALA A 31 -6.83 -3.94 -0.08
CA ALA A 31 -5.47 -3.54 0.28
C ALA A 31 -4.51 -4.74 0.36
N GLY A 32 -4.95 -5.87 0.91
CA GLY A 32 -4.16 -7.10 0.95
C GLY A 32 -3.88 -7.69 -0.44
N ALA A 33 -4.87 -7.64 -1.34
CA ALA A 33 -4.69 -8.06 -2.73
C ALA A 33 -3.68 -7.17 -3.46
N ILE A 34 -3.79 -5.85 -3.31
CA ILE A 34 -2.85 -4.88 -3.89
C ILE A 34 -1.45 -5.09 -3.33
N TRP A 35 -1.31 -5.29 -2.01
CA TRP A 35 -0.02 -5.60 -1.39
C TRP A 35 0.62 -6.85 -2.00
N ASN A 36 -0.16 -7.93 -2.15
CA ASN A 36 0.31 -9.17 -2.76
C ASN A 36 0.66 -9.04 -4.24
N LEU A 37 -0.06 -8.21 -4.99
CA LEU A 37 0.18 -7.92 -6.40
C LEU A 37 1.43 -7.05 -6.62
N ALA A 38 1.69 -6.13 -5.69
CA ALA A 38 2.87 -5.28 -5.66
C ALA A 38 4.12 -6.00 -5.14
N ALA A 39 3.96 -7.09 -4.38
CA ALA A 39 5.08 -7.88 -3.85
C ALA A 39 5.85 -8.61 -4.97
N ASP A 40 7.15 -8.30 -5.07
CA ASP A 40 8.14 -8.85 -6.01
C ASP A 40 7.79 -8.60 -7.49
N ASN A 41 7.18 -7.46 -7.81
CA ASN A 41 6.87 -7.13 -9.21
C ASN A 41 6.81 -5.63 -9.54
N ASP A 42 7.91 -5.09 -10.06
CA ASP A 42 8.04 -3.67 -10.39
C ASP A 42 7.11 -3.21 -11.53
N LYS A 43 6.75 -4.12 -12.45
CA LYS A 43 5.79 -3.79 -13.51
C LYS A 43 4.37 -3.60 -12.97
N ASN A 44 4.01 -4.33 -11.92
CA ASN A 44 2.73 -4.17 -11.27
C ASN A 44 2.70 -2.93 -10.37
N THR A 45 3.80 -2.58 -9.70
CA THR A 45 3.85 -1.38 -8.84
C THR A 45 3.61 -0.11 -9.65
N VAL A 46 4.24 0.02 -10.82
CA VAL A 46 3.99 1.13 -11.76
C VAL A 46 2.54 1.18 -12.20
N LYS A 47 1.94 0.05 -12.59
CA LYS A 47 0.53 0.00 -13.02
C LYS A 47 -0.46 0.35 -11.90
N ILE A 48 -0.17 -0.08 -10.68
CA ILE A 48 -1.00 0.21 -9.51
C ILE A 48 -0.92 1.71 -9.17
N ALA A 49 0.28 2.30 -9.24
CA ALA A 49 0.46 3.73 -9.04
C ALA A 49 -0.24 4.56 -10.13
N GLN A 50 -0.09 4.17 -11.41
CA GLN A 50 -0.79 4.79 -12.55
C GLN A 50 -2.31 4.66 -12.49
N ALA A 51 -2.84 3.70 -11.71
CA ALA A 51 -4.27 3.52 -11.54
C ALA A 51 -4.85 4.33 -10.36
N ASP A 52 -4.08 5.29 -9.82
CA ASP A 52 -4.46 6.14 -8.69
C ASP A 52 -4.77 5.37 -7.40
N ALA A 53 -4.03 4.27 -7.15
CA ALA A 53 -4.18 3.51 -5.90
C ALA A 53 -3.64 4.24 -4.66
N ILE A 54 -2.75 5.24 -4.84
CA ILE A 54 -2.03 5.90 -3.74
C ILE A 54 -2.99 6.66 -2.81
N PRO A 55 -3.85 7.60 -3.26
CA PRO A 55 -4.72 8.34 -2.36
C PRO A 55 -5.71 7.47 -1.55
N PRO A 56 -6.37 6.44 -2.15
CA PRO A 56 -7.21 5.50 -1.40
C PRO A 56 -6.44 4.71 -0.33
N LEU A 57 -5.20 4.31 -0.61
CA LEU A 57 -4.35 3.62 0.36
C LEU A 57 -3.97 4.53 1.54
N VAL A 58 -3.61 5.79 1.26
CA VAL A 58 -3.32 6.78 2.32
C VAL A 58 -4.54 7.04 3.19
N LYS A 59 -5.73 7.16 2.58
CA LYS A 59 -6.99 7.28 3.33
C LYS A 59 -7.24 6.06 4.22
N LEU A 60 -6.89 4.86 3.75
CA LEU A 60 -7.05 3.64 4.54
C LEU A 60 -6.08 3.58 5.74
N LEU A 61 -4.90 4.22 5.67
CA LEU A 61 -3.99 4.36 6.82
C LEU A 61 -4.61 5.19 7.96
N THR A 62 -5.44 6.18 7.63
CA THR A 62 -6.06 7.04 8.64
C THR A 62 -7.37 6.45 9.15
N SER A 63 -8.25 6.00 8.25
CA SER A 63 -9.61 5.56 8.58
C SER A 63 -9.81 4.04 8.72
N GLY A 64 -8.82 3.22 8.40
CA GLY A 64 -8.93 1.76 8.41
C GLY A 64 -8.83 1.12 9.80
N THR A 65 -9.15 -0.17 9.90
CA THR A 65 -8.84 -0.99 11.09
C THR A 65 -7.33 -1.24 11.19
N ALA A 66 -6.81 -1.63 12.37
CA ALA A 66 -5.38 -1.91 12.55
C ALA A 66 -4.79 -2.81 11.43
N PHE A 67 -5.51 -3.87 11.09
CA PHE A 67 -5.13 -4.80 10.02
C PHE A 67 -5.20 -4.17 8.60
N ALA A 68 -6.19 -3.32 8.35
CA ALA A 68 -6.30 -2.61 7.07
C ALA A 68 -5.17 -1.58 6.90
N LYS A 69 -4.77 -0.92 7.99
CA LYS A 69 -3.64 0.02 8.00
C LYS A 69 -2.32 -0.69 7.73
N GLU A 70 -2.09 -1.86 8.33
CA GLU A 70 -0.90 -2.68 8.06
C GLU A 70 -0.82 -3.11 6.60
N ASN A 71 -1.92 -3.60 6.02
CA ASN A 71 -1.98 -3.98 4.61
C ASN A 71 -1.76 -2.77 3.69
N ALA A 72 -2.40 -1.63 3.98
CA ALA A 72 -2.28 -0.41 3.18
C ALA A 72 -0.83 0.09 3.15
N ALA A 73 -0.17 0.08 4.30
CA ALA A 73 1.22 0.46 4.38
C ALA A 73 2.16 -0.55 3.73
N GLY A 74 1.87 -1.85 3.86
CA GLY A 74 2.60 -2.90 3.17
C GLY A 74 2.56 -2.70 1.65
N ALA A 75 1.39 -2.31 1.13
CA ALA A 75 1.21 -1.95 -0.27
C ALA A 75 2.03 -0.71 -0.64
N LEU A 76 1.89 0.40 0.10
CA LEU A 76 2.62 1.65 -0.17
C LEU A 76 4.14 1.46 -0.12
N TRP A 77 4.64 0.64 0.80
CA TRP A 77 6.05 0.28 0.84
C TRP A 77 6.50 -0.43 -0.44
N ASN A 78 5.76 -1.45 -0.88
CA ASN A 78 6.11 -2.17 -2.10
C ASN A 78 6.04 -1.26 -3.34
N LEU A 79 5.16 -0.25 -3.33
CA LEU A 79 5.08 0.75 -4.39
C LEU A 79 6.29 1.71 -4.40
N ALA A 80 6.86 2.01 -3.22
CA ALA A 80 7.98 2.93 -3.05
C ALA A 80 9.36 2.30 -3.19
N VAL A 81 9.53 1.01 -2.81
CA VAL A 81 10.85 0.40 -2.63
C VAL A 81 11.70 0.35 -3.90
N ASN A 82 11.07 0.21 -5.07
CA ASN A 82 11.74 0.08 -6.37
C ASN A 82 11.31 1.18 -7.37
N ASN A 83 10.72 2.28 -6.89
CA ASN A 83 10.27 3.37 -7.75
C ASN A 83 10.28 4.72 -7.01
N ASP A 84 11.18 5.61 -7.41
CA ASP A 84 11.39 6.88 -6.74
C ASP A 84 10.27 7.89 -7.06
N GLU A 85 9.67 7.84 -8.26
CA GLU A 85 8.51 8.69 -8.60
C GLU A 85 7.30 8.38 -7.71
N ASN A 86 7.03 7.10 -7.47
CA ASN A 86 6.00 6.65 -6.55
C ASN A 86 6.33 7.07 -5.12
N ARG A 87 7.60 7.05 -4.72
CA ARG A 87 8.02 7.50 -3.39
C ARG A 87 7.67 8.98 -3.18
N VAL A 88 7.95 9.82 -4.17
CA VAL A 88 7.56 11.24 -4.15
C VAL A 88 6.04 11.38 -4.12
N ALA A 89 5.31 10.69 -5.00
CA ALA A 89 3.85 10.75 -5.04
C ALA A 89 3.19 10.31 -3.71
N ILE A 90 3.75 9.30 -3.04
CA ILE A 90 3.26 8.85 -1.73
C ILE A 90 3.58 9.88 -0.62
N ALA A 91 4.75 10.53 -0.68
CA ALA A 91 5.12 11.61 0.23
C ALA A 91 4.18 12.82 0.04
N GLU A 92 3.94 13.25 -1.19
CA GLU A 92 3.02 14.34 -1.55
C GLU A 92 1.57 14.02 -1.18
N ALA A 93 1.15 12.75 -1.29
CA ALA A 93 -0.16 12.30 -0.83
C ALA A 93 -0.32 12.33 0.71
N GLY A 94 0.73 12.69 1.46
CA GLY A 94 0.68 12.84 2.91
C GLY A 94 0.70 11.51 3.67
N ALA A 95 1.29 10.45 3.09
CA ALA A 95 1.37 9.15 3.76
C ALA A 95 2.36 9.11 4.93
N ILE A 96 3.36 10.01 4.95
CA ILE A 96 4.46 9.99 5.93
C ILE A 96 3.95 10.07 7.38
N PRO A 97 3.13 11.07 7.79
CA PRO A 97 2.68 11.15 9.18
C PRO A 97 1.83 9.95 9.64
N PRO A 98 0.87 9.44 8.84
CA PRO A 98 0.15 8.20 9.16
C PRO A 98 1.05 6.97 9.29
N LEU A 99 2.07 6.83 8.43
CA LEU A 99 3.03 5.72 8.49
C LEU A 99 3.87 5.78 9.77
N VAL A 100 4.40 6.96 10.14
CA VAL A 100 5.15 7.17 11.38
C VAL A 100 4.29 6.91 12.62
N LYS A 101 3.02 7.33 12.59
CA LYS A 101 2.06 7.03 13.66
C LYS A 101 1.80 5.52 13.80
N LEU A 102 1.70 4.80 12.68
CA LEU A 102 1.50 3.35 12.71
C LEU A 102 2.73 2.62 13.28
N LEU A 103 3.94 3.10 12.99
CA LEU A 103 5.19 2.58 13.54
C LEU A 103 5.27 2.72 15.07
N THR A 104 4.78 3.85 15.59
CA THR A 104 4.76 4.12 17.03
C THR A 104 3.60 3.41 17.74
N SER A 105 2.46 3.18 17.06
CA SER A 105 1.28 2.53 17.63
C SER A 105 1.15 1.02 17.36
N GLY A 106 2.03 0.42 16.56
CA GLY A 106 1.91 -0.97 16.08
C GLY A 106 2.19 -2.04 17.14
N THR A 107 1.50 -3.17 17.04
CA THR A 107 1.77 -4.38 17.84
C THR A 107 3.16 -4.96 17.52
N VAL A 108 3.73 -5.79 18.41
CA VAL A 108 5.10 -6.31 18.28
C VAL A 108 5.37 -6.96 16.91
N GLY A 109 4.38 -7.66 16.32
CA GLY A 109 4.49 -8.26 14.98
C GLY A 109 4.59 -7.25 13.83
N ALA A 110 3.86 -6.13 13.92
CA ALA A 110 4.00 -5.03 12.97
C ALA A 110 5.40 -4.38 13.10
N LYS A 111 5.91 -4.20 14.32
CA LYS A 111 7.25 -3.61 14.53
C LYS A 111 8.37 -4.42 13.85
N TYR A 112 8.31 -5.75 13.87
CA TYR A 112 9.31 -6.60 13.22
C TYR A 112 9.26 -6.55 11.69
N CYS A 113 8.07 -6.61 11.08
CA CYS A 113 7.93 -6.54 9.63
C CYS A 113 8.32 -5.15 9.09
N TRP A 114 8.19 -4.13 9.94
CA TRP A 114 8.45 -2.75 9.58
C TRP A 114 9.86 -2.24 9.84
N CYS A 115 10.62 -2.83 10.76
CA CYS A 115 12.02 -2.44 10.98
C CYS A 115 12.89 -2.65 9.71
N LYS A 116 12.58 -3.67 8.90
CA LYS A 116 13.15 -3.80 7.55
C LYS A 116 12.61 -2.76 6.55
N LYS A 117 11.39 -2.26 6.80
CA LYS A 117 10.65 -1.30 5.97
C LYS A 117 10.76 0.16 6.43
N THR A 118 11.67 0.50 7.33
CA THR A 118 11.90 1.90 7.75
C THR A 118 13.08 2.53 7.04
N CYS A 119 14.05 1.73 6.55
CA CYS A 119 15.24 2.26 5.88
C CYS A 119 14.94 3.13 4.64
N CYS A 120 13.87 2.82 3.89
CA CYS A 120 13.53 3.56 2.66
C CYS A 120 12.81 4.89 2.94
N TRP A 121 12.29 5.09 4.17
CA TRP A 121 11.63 6.32 4.61
C TRP A 121 12.55 7.22 5.45
N CYS A 122 13.57 6.67 6.13
CA CYS A 122 14.57 7.48 6.85
C CYS A 122 15.60 8.16 5.94
N THR A 123 15.58 7.87 4.63
CA THR A 123 16.52 8.42 3.63
C THR A 123 15.91 9.55 2.79
N LEU A 124 14.67 9.97 3.10
CA LEU A 124 14.02 11.19 2.60
C LEU A 124 14.05 12.26 3.70
#